data_AF-H2YH40-F1
#
_entry.id   AF-H2YH40-F1
#
_cell.length_a   1.000
_cell.length_b   1.000
_cell.length_c   1.000
_cell.angle_alpha   90.00
_cell.angle_beta   90.00
_cell.angle_gamma   90.00
#
_symmetry.space_group_name_H-M   'P 1'
#
loop_
_entity.id
_entity.type
_entity.pdbx_description
1 polymer ?
#
loop_
_entity_poly.entity_id
_entity_poly.type
_entity_poly.pdbx_seq_one_letter_code
_entity_poly.pdbx_strand_id
1 'polypeptide(L)'
;MEIAREEVLLLDKDTEPALMKFYVSVEWLIKFLTFAEPGPINNRHFLCPHENADPGMFEQIGSRVCVVSEQTWHALHRRFGGGPAVTRIHPCTTCIREAKMLEERRSRERHMYRKLSELANEHELAPTFYISMSWFRKWQAFIDGTESVPPCQIDNREITKVKDGRVVLD
;
A
#
# COMPACT_ATOMS: atom_id res chain seq x y z
N MET A 1 15.46 -2.18 33.10
CA MET A 1 15.07 -1.75 31.73
C MET A 1 15.34 -0.27 31.52
N GLU A 2 15.07 0.58 32.51
CA GLU A 2 15.37 2.01 32.46
C GLU A 2 16.86 2.30 32.24
N ILE A 3 17.75 1.59 32.97
CA ILE A 3 19.21 1.64 32.77
C ILE A 3 19.60 1.29 31.33
N ALA A 4 18.99 0.25 30.75
CA ALA A 4 19.26 -0.15 29.37
C ALA A 4 18.75 0.87 28.33
N ARG A 5 17.77 1.72 28.67
CA ARG A 5 17.32 2.82 27.80
C ARG A 5 18.31 3.97 27.83
N GLU A 6 18.76 4.35 29.03
CA GLU A 6 19.75 5.41 29.20
C GLU A 6 21.05 5.06 28.48
N GLU A 7 21.53 3.82 28.62
CA GLU A 7 22.71 3.32 27.90
C GLU A 7 22.55 3.47 26.37
N VAL A 8 21.41 3.04 25.81
CA VAL A 8 21.13 3.14 24.37
C VAL A 8 21.09 4.59 23.91
N LEU A 9 20.50 5.50 24.70
CA LEU A 9 20.43 6.91 24.35
C LEU A 9 21.79 7.62 24.45
N LEU A 10 22.67 7.17 25.35
CA LEU A 10 24.04 7.67 25.45
C LEU A 10 24.89 7.22 24.26
N LEU A 11 24.77 5.95 23.84
CA LEU A 11 25.46 5.40 22.67
C LEU A 11 25.19 6.21 21.40
N ASP A 12 23.99 6.73 21.23
CA ASP A 12 23.62 7.52 20.05
C ASP A 12 24.21 8.95 20.07
N LYS A 13 24.39 9.53 21.27
CA LYS A 13 24.98 10.86 21.45
C LYS A 13 26.50 10.87 21.26
N ASP A 14 27.16 9.79 21.64
CA ASP A 14 28.62 9.68 21.62
C ASP A 14 29.18 9.24 20.26
N THR A 15 28.31 8.97 19.28
CA THR A 15 28.76 8.57 17.94
C THR A 15 29.17 9.74 17.05
N GLU A 16 30.44 9.74 16.62
CA GLU A 16 30.93 10.51 15.46
C GLU A 16 30.08 10.21 14.21
N PRO A 17 30.03 11.13 13.20
CA PRO A 17 29.20 10.94 12.02
C PRO A 17 29.44 9.58 11.35
N ALA A 18 28.50 8.65 11.57
CA ALA A 18 28.67 7.25 11.25
C ALA A 18 28.77 7.02 9.73
N LEU A 19 29.65 6.09 9.34
CA LEU A 19 29.80 5.63 7.94
C LEU A 19 28.51 4.97 7.42
N MET A 20 27.72 4.36 8.31
CA MET A 20 26.46 3.71 8.00
C MET A 20 25.36 4.15 8.97
N LYS A 21 24.19 4.47 8.42
CA LYS A 21 23.00 4.93 9.15
C LYS A 21 21.99 3.80 9.23
N PHE A 22 21.30 3.68 10.36
CA PHE A 22 20.16 2.78 10.50
C PHE A 22 18.90 3.58 10.77
N TYR A 23 17.78 3.07 10.28
CA TYR A 23 16.47 3.70 10.44
C TYR A 23 15.56 2.80 11.26
N VAL A 24 14.96 3.37 12.30
CA VAL A 24 14.03 2.68 13.19
C VAL A 24 12.68 3.41 13.17
N SER A 25 11.58 2.66 13.15
CA SER A 25 10.25 3.27 13.16
C SER A 25 10.03 4.06 14.46
N VAL A 26 9.50 5.27 14.32
CA VAL A 26 9.10 6.11 15.45
C VAL A 26 8.06 5.39 16.31
N GLU A 27 7.14 4.64 15.69
CA GLU A 27 6.15 3.84 16.42
C GLU A 27 6.79 2.83 17.38
N TRP A 28 7.81 2.10 16.91
CA TRP A 28 8.52 1.16 17.77
C TRP A 28 9.33 1.89 18.84
N LEU A 29 9.95 3.02 18.53
CA LEU A 29 10.67 3.82 19.53
C LEU A 29 9.75 4.35 20.63
N ILE A 30 8.52 4.75 20.30
CA ILE A 30 7.52 5.15 21.28
C ILE A 30 7.22 3.97 22.22
N LYS A 31 6.98 2.77 21.68
CA LYS A 31 6.81 1.54 22.48
C LYS A 31 8.05 1.28 23.34
N PHE A 32 9.24 1.40 22.77
CA PHE A 32 10.51 1.22 23.48
C PHE A 32 10.65 2.16 24.66
N LEU A 33 10.22 3.41 24.55
CA LEU A 33 10.31 4.41 25.62
C LEU A 33 9.19 4.28 26.66
N THR A 34 8.01 3.83 26.26
CA THR A 34 6.80 3.90 27.11
C THR A 34 6.39 2.56 27.72
N PHE A 35 6.69 1.43 27.08
CA PHE A 35 6.19 0.11 27.49
C PHE A 35 7.29 -0.66 28.21
N ALA A 36 6.93 -1.43 29.24
CA ALA A 36 7.88 -2.34 29.87
C ALA A 36 8.46 -3.33 28.83
N GLU A 37 7.60 -3.93 27.99
CA GLU A 37 8.02 -4.86 26.97
C GLU A 37 7.58 -4.35 25.58
N PRO A 38 8.46 -3.67 24.83
CA PRO A 38 8.09 -3.10 23.53
C PRO A 38 7.90 -4.13 22.42
N GLY A 39 8.32 -5.39 22.66
CA GLY A 39 8.37 -6.44 21.66
C GLY A 39 9.49 -6.24 20.61
N PRO A 40 9.53 -7.10 19.58
CA PRO A 40 10.54 -7.03 18.53
C PRO A 40 10.49 -5.73 17.73
N ILE A 41 11.65 -5.27 17.24
CA ILE A 41 11.72 -4.10 16.36
C ILE A 41 10.88 -4.36 15.11
N ASN A 42 9.99 -3.43 14.77
CA ASN A 42 9.17 -3.51 13.56
C ASN A 42 9.34 -2.25 12.71
N ASN A 43 10.10 -2.39 11.63
CA ASN A 43 10.30 -1.32 10.64
C ASN A 43 9.33 -1.40 9.47
N ARG A 44 8.42 -2.38 9.43
CA ARG A 44 7.49 -2.58 8.31
C ARG A 44 6.45 -1.46 8.19
N HIS A 45 6.24 -0.66 9.23
CA HIS A 45 5.26 0.44 9.23
C HIS A 45 5.53 1.55 8.21
N PHE A 46 6.76 1.67 7.71
CA PHE A 46 7.12 2.63 6.67
C PHE A 46 7.63 1.96 5.39
N LEU A 47 7.57 0.63 5.32
CA LEU A 47 8.01 -0.16 4.17
C LEU A 47 6.80 -0.79 3.48
N CYS A 48 6.83 -0.80 2.15
CA CYS A 48 5.90 -1.61 1.38
C CYS A 48 6.34 -3.09 1.37
N PRO A 49 5.54 -4.02 0.81
CA PRO A 49 5.92 -5.43 0.68
C PRO A 49 7.21 -5.68 -0.11
N HIS A 50 7.65 -4.73 -0.93
CA HIS A 50 8.93 -4.77 -1.66
C HIS A 50 10.12 -4.27 -0.82
N GLU A 51 9.94 -4.09 0.49
CA GLU A 51 10.98 -3.68 1.45
C GLU A 51 11.62 -2.30 1.19
N ASN A 52 10.95 -1.47 0.40
CA ASN A 52 11.33 -0.08 0.16
C ASN A 52 10.28 0.85 0.79
N ALA A 53 10.58 2.14 0.92
CA ALA A 53 9.64 3.05 1.53
C ALA A 53 8.37 3.19 0.68
N ASP A 54 7.22 3.14 1.34
CA ASP A 54 5.92 3.32 0.69
C ASP A 54 5.88 4.71 0.01
N PRO A 55 5.67 4.79 -1.33
CA PRO A 55 5.62 6.06 -2.03
C PRO A 55 4.56 7.02 -1.47
N GLY A 56 3.40 6.51 -1.03
CA GLY A 56 2.32 7.32 -0.48
C GLY A 56 2.62 7.90 0.91
N MET A 57 3.64 7.37 1.60
CA MET A 57 4.09 7.88 2.89
C MET A 57 5.47 8.56 2.81
N PHE A 58 6.11 8.54 1.65
CA PHE A 58 7.51 8.95 1.50
C PHE A 58 7.74 10.43 1.82
N GLU A 59 6.81 11.32 1.46
CA GLU A 59 6.90 12.74 1.79
C GLU A 59 6.94 13.00 3.30
N GLN A 60 6.29 12.14 4.08
CA GLN A 60 6.22 12.23 5.54
C GLN A 60 7.21 11.26 6.22
N ILE A 61 8.16 10.68 5.50
CA ILE A 61 9.03 9.64 6.05
C ILE A 61 9.84 10.15 7.24
N GLY A 62 10.25 11.42 7.21
CA GLY A 62 11.04 12.04 8.28
C GLY A 62 10.34 12.09 9.64
N SER A 63 9.00 12.09 9.69
CA SER A 63 8.25 12.01 10.95
C SER A 63 7.96 10.57 11.39
N ARG A 64 8.27 9.58 10.55
CA ARG A 64 7.98 8.15 10.77
C ARG A 64 9.22 7.34 11.14
N VAL A 65 10.42 7.85 10.87
CA VAL A 65 11.67 7.17 11.12
C VAL A 65 12.60 8.03 11.95
N CYS A 66 13.38 7.39 12.82
CA CYS A 66 14.50 7.99 13.51
C CYS A 66 15.79 7.36 12.98
N VAL A 67 16.80 8.19 12.72
CA VAL A 67 18.13 7.73 12.38
C VAL A 67 18.86 7.41 13.67
N VAL A 68 19.41 6.21 13.75
CA VAL A 68 20.24 5.78 14.87
C VAL A 68 21.61 5.34 14.38
N SER A 69 22.59 5.41 15.27
CA SER A 69 23.93 4.92 15.00
C SER A 69 23.95 3.40 14.79
N GLU A 70 24.99 2.90 14.13
CA GLU A 70 25.21 1.46 13.98
C GLU A 70 25.30 0.74 15.33
N GLN A 71 25.95 1.36 16.31
CA GLN A 71 26.09 0.79 17.66
C GLN A 71 24.73 0.69 18.35
N THR A 72 23.95 1.76 18.29
CA THR A 72 22.57 1.83 18.78
C THR A 72 21.71 0.74 18.15
N TRP A 73 21.74 0.60 16.82
CA TRP A 73 21.01 -0.45 16.11
C TRP A 73 21.38 -1.85 16.61
N HIS A 74 22.68 -2.17 16.67
CA HIS A 74 23.12 -3.50 17.10
C HIS A 74 22.74 -3.79 18.56
N ALA A 75 22.80 -2.80 19.44
CA ALA A 75 22.37 -2.96 20.84
C ALA A 75 20.86 -3.25 20.93
N LEU A 76 20.04 -2.47 20.22
CA LEU A 76 18.59 -2.68 20.14
C LEU A 76 18.25 -4.04 19.55
N HIS A 77 18.84 -4.39 18.40
CA HIS A 77 18.56 -5.63 17.70
C HIS A 77 19.01 -6.86 18.49
N ARG A 78 20.18 -6.82 19.14
CA ARG A 78 20.65 -7.89 20.03
C ARG A 78 19.68 -8.16 21.17
N ARG A 79 19.03 -7.11 21.70
CA ARG A 79 18.14 -7.23 22.86
C ARG A 79 16.71 -7.61 22.48
N PHE A 80 16.17 -7.01 21.43
CA PHE A 80 14.74 -7.12 21.08
C PHE A 80 14.49 -7.95 19.81
N GLY A 81 15.51 -8.17 18.98
CA GLY A 81 15.37 -8.82 17.68
C GLY A 81 14.45 -8.06 16.73
N GLY A 82 13.83 -8.78 15.80
CA GLY A 82 12.90 -8.21 14.81
C GLY A 82 13.61 -7.66 13.57
N GLY A 83 12.99 -6.68 12.91
CA GLY A 83 13.48 -6.06 11.69
C GLY A 83 12.36 -5.58 10.74
N PRO A 84 12.66 -5.44 9.43
CA PRO A 84 13.98 -5.61 8.81
C PRO A 84 14.97 -4.50 9.21
N ALA A 85 16.27 -4.76 9.05
CA ALA A 85 17.28 -3.72 9.13
C ALA A 85 17.16 -2.78 7.93
N VAL A 86 17.07 -1.47 8.18
CA VAL A 86 16.95 -0.47 7.12
C VAL A 86 18.14 0.48 7.20
N THR A 87 18.97 0.49 6.17
CA THR A 87 20.16 1.35 6.08
C THR A 87 20.04 2.43 5.01
N ARG A 88 19.03 2.32 4.14
CA ARG A 88 18.72 3.28 3.09
C ARG A 88 17.20 3.38 2.97
N ILE A 89 16.71 4.60 2.75
CA ILE A 89 15.29 4.85 2.50
C ILE A 89 15.16 5.57 1.17
N HIS A 90 14.53 4.87 0.22
CA HIS A 90 14.17 5.39 -1.09
C HIS A 90 12.73 4.99 -1.40
N PRO A 91 11.99 5.80 -2.18
CA PRO A 91 10.63 5.47 -2.54
C PRO A 91 10.64 4.21 -3.41
N CYS A 92 9.68 3.31 -3.19
CA CYS A 92 9.60 2.06 -3.94
C CYS A 92 9.25 2.31 -5.42
N THR A 93 10.20 2.04 -6.32
CA THR A 93 10.01 2.19 -7.77
C THR A 93 9.00 1.19 -8.34
N THR A 94 8.91 -0.02 -7.77
CA THR A 94 7.90 -1.02 -8.16
C THR A 94 6.50 -0.51 -7.87
N CYS A 95 6.22 -0.04 -6.65
CA CYS A 95 4.90 0.51 -6.29
C CYS A 95 4.54 1.74 -7.13
N ILE A 96 5.51 2.64 -7.40
CA ILE A 96 5.28 3.80 -8.28
C ILE A 96 4.85 3.35 -9.68
N ARG A 97 5.56 2.37 -10.25
CA ARG A 97 5.26 1.82 -11.57
C ARG A 97 3.89 1.14 -11.59
N GLU A 98 3.57 0.33 -10.59
CA GLU A 98 2.26 -0.33 -10.47
C GLU A 98 1.12 0.68 -10.37
N ALA A 99 1.25 1.70 -9.53
CA ALA A 99 0.27 2.78 -9.41
C ALA A 99 0.08 3.52 -10.74
N LYS A 100 1.17 3.82 -11.46
CA LYS A 100 1.10 4.44 -12.79
C LYS A 100 0.37 3.56 -13.80
N MET A 101 0.72 2.28 -13.89
CA MET A 101 0.06 1.33 -14.80
C MET A 101 -1.43 1.19 -14.48
N LEU A 102 -1.78 1.18 -13.20
CA LEU A 102 -3.17 1.12 -12.75
C LEU A 102 -3.95 2.36 -13.17
N GLU A 103 -3.38 3.55 -12.99
CA GLU A 103 -4.02 4.80 -13.38
C GLU A 103 -4.15 4.95 -14.90
N GLU A 104 -3.15 4.53 -15.67
CA GLU A 104 -3.23 4.47 -17.12
C GLU A 104 -4.36 3.53 -17.58
N ARG A 105 -4.53 2.38 -16.92
CA ARG A 105 -5.65 1.48 -17.19
C ARG A 105 -7.00 2.16 -16.90
N ARG A 106 -7.16 2.75 -15.71
CA ARG A 106 -8.40 3.46 -15.36
C ARG A 106 -8.71 4.58 -16.35
N SER A 107 -7.71 5.36 -16.74
CA SER A 107 -7.85 6.44 -17.72
C SER A 107 -8.34 5.93 -19.08
N ARG A 108 -7.74 4.84 -19.60
CA ARG A 108 -8.18 4.21 -20.85
C ARG A 108 -9.63 3.73 -20.77
N GLU A 109 -10.01 3.05 -19.69
CA GLU A 109 -11.36 2.54 -19.49
C GLU A 109 -12.39 3.66 -19.35
N ARG A 110 -12.10 4.72 -18.56
CA ARG A 110 -12.95 5.92 -18.46
C ARG A 110 -13.15 6.61 -19.81
N HIS A 111 -12.09 6.72 -20.60
CA HIS A 111 -12.15 7.34 -21.92
C HIS A 111 -13.03 6.54 -22.89
N MET A 112 -12.84 5.21 -22.91
CA MET A 112 -13.65 4.31 -23.73
C MET A 112 -15.14 4.39 -23.35
N TYR A 113 -15.45 4.39 -22.05
CA TYR A 113 -16.83 4.50 -21.58
C TYR A 113 -17.51 5.81 -21.99
N ARG A 114 -16.83 6.96 -21.81
CA ARG A 114 -17.36 8.25 -22.24
C ARG A 114 -17.69 8.26 -23.73
N LYS A 115 -16.76 7.78 -24.57
CA LYS A 115 -16.98 7.68 -26.02
C LYS A 115 -18.17 6.79 -26.38
N LEU A 116 -18.33 5.64 -25.72
CA LEU A 116 -19.47 4.74 -25.94
C LEU A 116 -20.79 5.38 -25.49
N SER A 117 -20.79 6.10 -24.37
CA SER A 117 -21.98 6.80 -23.86
C SER A 117 -22.43 7.93 -24.78
N GLU A 118 -21.49 8.63 -25.44
CA GLU A 118 -21.80 9.66 -26.44
C GLU A 118 -22.46 9.03 -27.69
N LEU A 119 -21.87 7.94 -28.22
CA LEU A 119 -22.40 7.24 -29.41
C LEU A 119 -23.76 6.56 -29.16
N ALA A 120 -23.99 6.05 -27.94
CA ALA A 120 -25.25 5.40 -27.59
C ALA A 120 -26.45 6.38 -27.60
N ASN A 121 -26.21 7.67 -27.37
CA ASN A 121 -27.25 8.70 -27.48
C ASN A 121 -27.66 8.98 -28.93
N GLU A 122 -26.88 8.53 -29.92
CA GLU A 122 -27.06 8.87 -31.33
C GLU A 122 -27.69 7.74 -32.18
N HIS A 123 -27.82 6.51 -31.66
CA HIS A 123 -28.22 5.33 -32.45
C HIS A 123 -29.24 4.41 -31.75
N GLU A 124 -30.44 4.26 -32.34
CA GLU A 124 -31.57 3.47 -31.82
C GLU A 124 -31.59 1.97 -32.21
N LEU A 125 -30.66 1.48 -33.04
CA LEU A 125 -30.78 0.15 -33.70
C LEU A 125 -29.68 -0.87 -33.37
N ALA A 126 -28.96 -0.70 -32.26
CA ALA A 126 -27.96 -1.69 -31.83
C ALA A 126 -28.61 -2.86 -31.05
N PRO A 127 -28.09 -4.10 -31.17
CA PRO A 127 -28.55 -5.21 -30.33
C PRO A 127 -28.37 -4.87 -28.83
N THR A 128 -29.40 -5.18 -28.04
CA THR A 128 -29.41 -4.91 -26.60
C THR A 128 -28.56 -5.94 -25.86
N PHE A 129 -27.54 -5.46 -25.14
CA PHE A 129 -26.73 -6.27 -24.24
C PHE A 129 -26.99 -5.86 -22.79
N TYR A 130 -26.89 -6.81 -21.86
CA TYR A 130 -27.15 -6.60 -20.45
C TYR A 130 -25.90 -6.89 -19.63
N ILE A 131 -25.66 -6.06 -18.62
CA ILE A 131 -24.59 -6.23 -17.65
C ILE A 131 -25.17 -6.12 -16.24
N SER A 132 -24.70 -6.95 -15.32
CA SER A 132 -25.08 -6.84 -13.93
C SER A 132 -24.72 -5.46 -13.38
N MET A 133 -25.69 -4.80 -12.76
CA MET A 133 -25.47 -3.51 -12.12
C MET A 133 -24.50 -3.61 -10.93
N SER A 134 -24.44 -4.77 -10.26
CA SER A 134 -23.48 -4.98 -9.17
C SER A 134 -22.04 -5.03 -9.68
N TRP A 135 -21.80 -5.74 -10.79
CA TRP A 135 -20.50 -5.75 -11.46
C TRP A 135 -20.17 -4.35 -11.99
N PHE A 136 -21.13 -3.70 -12.67
CA PHE A 136 -20.94 -2.37 -13.24
C PHE A 136 -20.57 -1.34 -12.18
N ARG A 137 -21.20 -1.38 -10.99
CA ARG A 137 -20.84 -0.48 -9.88
C ARG A 137 -19.43 -0.72 -9.35
N LYS A 138 -18.97 -1.98 -9.25
CA LYS A 138 -17.57 -2.29 -8.86
C LYS A 138 -16.58 -1.78 -9.91
N TRP A 139 -16.90 -1.99 -11.18
CA TRP A 139 -16.12 -1.45 -12.28
C TRP A 139 -16.08 0.08 -12.26
N GLN A 140 -17.22 0.73 -12.03
CA GLN A 140 -17.32 2.17 -11.91
C GLN A 140 -16.48 2.69 -10.73
N ALA A 141 -16.57 2.06 -9.56
CA ALA A 141 -15.76 2.39 -8.39
C ALA A 141 -14.24 2.23 -8.68
N PHE A 142 -13.86 1.18 -9.40
CA PHE A 142 -12.49 0.97 -9.83
C PHE A 142 -11.99 2.08 -10.75
N ILE A 143 -12.75 2.43 -11.80
CA ILE A 143 -12.33 3.47 -12.75
C ILE A 143 -12.36 4.86 -12.13
N ASP A 144 -13.24 5.14 -11.16
CA ASP A 144 -13.28 6.40 -10.41
C ASP A 144 -12.17 6.49 -9.35
N GLY A 145 -11.47 5.38 -9.11
CA GLY A 145 -10.35 5.31 -8.18
C GLY A 145 -10.74 5.14 -6.72
N THR A 146 -12.04 4.94 -6.42
CA THR A 146 -12.52 4.67 -5.07
C THR A 146 -12.17 3.25 -4.61
N GLU A 147 -12.04 2.30 -5.54
CA GLU A 147 -11.49 0.97 -5.30
C GLU A 147 -10.16 0.75 -6.03
N SER A 148 -9.17 0.17 -5.33
CA SER A 148 -7.86 -0.16 -5.90
C SER A 148 -7.85 -1.49 -6.66
N VAL A 149 -8.76 -2.40 -6.30
CA VAL A 149 -8.85 -3.73 -6.91
C VAL A 149 -9.74 -3.63 -8.14
N PRO A 150 -9.25 -4.02 -9.34
CA PRO A 150 -10.11 -4.10 -10.51
C PRO A 150 -11.18 -5.18 -10.32
N PRO A 151 -12.39 -4.98 -10.86
CA PRO A 151 -13.40 -6.04 -10.85
C PRO A 151 -12.87 -7.28 -11.58
N CYS A 152 -13.37 -8.45 -11.17
CA CYS A 152 -13.12 -9.69 -11.90
C CYS A 152 -13.78 -9.65 -13.30
N GLN A 153 -13.69 -10.75 -14.04
CA GLN A 153 -14.42 -10.90 -15.30
C GLN A 153 -15.91 -10.59 -15.11
N ILE A 154 -16.56 -10.07 -16.16
CA ILE A 154 -17.97 -9.71 -16.15
C ILE A 154 -18.79 -10.92 -15.67
N ASP A 155 -19.60 -10.72 -14.64
CA ASP A 155 -20.46 -11.74 -14.07
C ASP A 155 -21.92 -11.27 -14.07
N ASN A 156 -22.73 -11.93 -14.89
CA ASN A 156 -24.17 -11.68 -15.04
C ASN A 156 -25.05 -12.70 -14.31
N ARG A 157 -24.47 -13.57 -13.46
CA ARG A 157 -25.24 -14.60 -12.73
C ARG A 157 -26.34 -14.02 -11.84
N GLU A 158 -26.18 -12.80 -11.33
CA GLU A 158 -27.19 -12.13 -10.52
C GLU A 158 -28.44 -11.67 -11.31
N ILE A 159 -28.31 -11.51 -12.63
CA ILE A 159 -29.40 -11.06 -13.51
C ILE A 159 -29.84 -12.16 -14.47
N THR A 160 -29.40 -13.41 -14.26
CA THR A 160 -29.71 -14.52 -15.16
C THR A 160 -30.19 -15.75 -14.39
N LYS A 161 -31.10 -16.50 -15.02
CA LYS A 161 -31.62 -17.79 -14.57
C LYS A 161 -31.45 -18.84 -15.66
N VAL A 162 -31.35 -20.12 -15.27
CA VAL A 162 -31.34 -21.23 -16.23
C VAL A 162 -32.77 -21.75 -16.38
N LYS A 163 -33.31 -21.69 -17.60
CA LYS A 163 -34.60 -22.25 -17.98
C LYS A 163 -34.42 -23.14 -19.20
N ASP A 164 -34.84 -24.40 -19.11
CA ASP A 164 -34.74 -25.39 -20.19
C ASP A 164 -33.31 -25.52 -20.77
N GLY A 165 -32.29 -25.44 -19.91
CA GLY A 165 -30.87 -25.50 -20.29
C GLY A 165 -30.33 -24.23 -20.96
N ARG A 166 -31.13 -23.15 -21.05
CA ARG A 166 -30.72 -21.85 -21.58
C ARG A 166 -30.61 -20.82 -20.48
N VAL A 167 -29.61 -19.96 -20.58
CA VAL A 167 -29.47 -18.79 -19.71
C VAL A 167 -30.42 -17.70 -20.23
N VAL A 168 -31.38 -17.32 -19.41
CA VAL A 168 -32.34 -16.23 -19.66
C VAL A 168 -32.13 -15.14 -18.63
N LEU A 169 -32.52 -13.91 -18.93
CA LEU A 169 -32.57 -12.86 -17.91
C LEU A 169 -33.62 -13.23 -16.86
N ASP A 170 -33.31 -12.92 -15.61
CA ASP A 170 -34.25 -13.07 -14.49
C ASP A 170 -35.44 -12.10 -14.61
#